data_AF-A0A1F9G423-F1
#
_entry.id   AF-A0A1F9G423-F1
#
_cell.length_a   1.000
_cell.length_b   1.000
_cell.length_c   1.000
_cell.angle_alpha   90.00
_cell.angle_beta   90.00
_cell.angle_gamma   90.00
#
_symmetry.space_group_name_H-M   'P 1'
#
loop_
_entity.id
_entity.type
_entity.pdbx_description
1 polymer ?
#
loop_
_entity_poly.entity_id
_entity_poly.type
_entity_poly.pdbx_seq_one_letter_code
_entity_poly.pdbx_strand_id
1 'polypeptide(L)'
;MRRRDFLLTTVPLALAATGARAIGPRSQVGVGRLKHGGAWDSRPEALRRLLWEAGKRTSISVARDAAVVSLDEDTPEGRELFWQPLVFLSGEGELPPFSARQRARLERHLRYGGMLVIDAPSAADPFTAGAKRELAAVLPGTTLRALDGEHVIFKSFYLLDGAVGRTRDDAHLYAVDVAGRAAVVLSTNDLLGALERDRFGTWRFDCEPDGDAQRELAFRLAVNLLMYATCLDYKEDQVHIPFIMKKKRR
;
A
#
# COMPACT_ATOMS: atom_id res chain seq x y z
N MET A 1 -40.98 60.26 -18.41
CA MET A 1 -40.46 59.78 -17.11
C MET A 1 -41.54 59.03 -16.35
N ARG A 2 -41.36 57.73 -16.12
CA ARG A 2 -41.63 57.12 -14.81
C ARG A 2 -40.53 56.10 -14.53
N ARG A 3 -39.64 56.46 -13.61
CA ARG A 3 -38.47 55.71 -13.13
C ARG A 3 -38.85 54.48 -12.29
N ARG A 4 -39.96 53.81 -12.58
CA ARG A 4 -40.53 52.78 -11.68
C ARG A 4 -40.66 51.38 -12.27
N ASP A 5 -40.51 51.20 -13.58
CA ASP A 5 -40.71 49.87 -14.19
C ASP A 5 -39.42 49.20 -14.69
N PHE A 6 -38.25 49.74 -14.35
CA PHE A 6 -36.95 49.16 -14.72
C PHE A 6 -36.34 48.24 -13.65
N LEU A 7 -37.08 47.95 -12.57
CA LEU A 7 -36.61 47.16 -11.42
C LEU A 7 -37.34 45.81 -11.26
N LEU A 8 -37.90 45.25 -12.34
CA LEU A 8 -38.56 43.93 -12.30
C LEU A 8 -38.00 42.89 -13.28
N THR A 9 -36.83 43.14 -13.87
CA THR A 9 -36.09 42.13 -14.66
C THR A 9 -34.70 41.87 -14.07
N THR A 10 -34.57 41.85 -12.75
CA THR A 10 -33.46 41.13 -12.12
C THR A 10 -33.84 39.66 -12.05
N VAL A 11 -33.51 38.92 -13.11
CA VAL A 11 -33.35 37.46 -13.01
C VAL A 11 -32.45 37.23 -11.80
N PRO A 12 -32.85 36.45 -10.78
CA PRO A 12 -31.87 35.94 -9.85
C PRO A 12 -31.02 35.02 -10.72
N LEU A 13 -29.85 35.51 -11.15
CA LEU A 13 -28.76 34.65 -11.53
C LEU A 13 -28.38 33.93 -10.24
N ALA A 14 -29.21 32.95 -9.88
CA ALA A 14 -28.89 31.98 -8.87
C ALA A 14 -27.51 31.53 -9.27
N LEU A 15 -26.57 31.77 -8.37
CA LEU A 15 -25.28 31.13 -8.34
C LEU A 15 -25.54 29.63 -8.39
N ALA A 16 -25.77 29.11 -9.59
CA ALA A 16 -25.27 27.82 -10.00
C ALA A 16 -23.75 27.99 -10.03
N ALA A 17 -23.16 28.20 -8.84
CA ALA A 17 -21.93 27.54 -8.51
C ALA A 17 -22.25 26.08 -8.77
N THR A 18 -22.00 25.66 -10.01
CA THR A 18 -21.80 24.28 -10.35
C THR A 18 -20.75 23.86 -9.34
N GLY A 19 -21.21 23.23 -8.26
CA GLY A 19 -20.36 22.85 -7.15
C GLY A 19 -19.19 22.17 -7.80
N ALA A 20 -18.00 22.75 -7.65
CA ALA A 20 -16.79 22.18 -8.21
C ALA A 20 -16.85 20.72 -7.79
N ARG A 21 -17.06 19.81 -8.76
CA ARG A 21 -17.12 18.40 -8.46
C ARG A 21 -15.72 18.10 -8.03
N ALA A 22 -15.48 18.16 -6.71
CA ALA A 22 -14.26 17.71 -6.11
C ALA A 22 -13.99 16.36 -6.77
N ILE A 23 -12.76 16.18 -7.26
CA ILE A 23 -12.33 14.89 -7.79
C ILE A 23 -12.71 13.90 -6.67
N GLY A 24 -13.68 13.02 -6.95
CA GLY A 24 -14.51 12.41 -5.89
C GLY A 24 -13.68 11.53 -4.95
N PRO A 25 -14.30 10.80 -4.02
CA PRO A 25 -13.57 9.89 -3.11
C PRO A 25 -12.58 8.93 -3.81
N ARG A 26 -12.81 8.62 -5.09
CA ARG A 26 -11.92 7.81 -5.94
C ARG A 26 -10.60 8.47 -6.35
N SER A 27 -10.42 9.78 -6.12
CA SER A 27 -9.13 10.44 -6.34
C SER A 27 -8.19 10.31 -5.15
N GLN A 28 -8.70 9.82 -4.03
CA GLN A 28 -7.89 9.57 -2.85
C GLN A 28 -7.08 8.28 -3.07
N VAL A 29 -5.83 8.29 -2.64
CA VAL A 29 -4.95 7.12 -2.66
C VAL A 29 -5.51 6.08 -1.70
N GLY A 30 -5.94 4.94 -2.24
CA GLY A 30 -6.38 3.77 -1.50
C GLY A 30 -5.29 2.70 -1.38
N VAL A 31 -5.54 1.75 -0.48
CA VAL A 31 -4.77 0.51 -0.34
C VAL A 31 -5.77 -0.64 -0.29
N GLY A 32 -5.47 -1.72 -1.01
CA GLY A 32 -6.28 -2.93 -1.03
C GLY A 32 -5.80 -3.98 -0.02
N ARG A 33 -6.72 -4.64 0.70
CA ARG A 33 -6.48 -5.91 1.39
C ARG A 33 -6.96 -7.05 0.51
N LEU A 34 -6.08 -7.94 0.10
CA LEU A 34 -6.44 -9.07 -0.75
C LEU A 34 -7.12 -10.17 0.06
N LYS A 35 -8.42 -10.37 -0.18
CA LYS A 35 -9.21 -11.47 0.35
C LYS A 35 -8.83 -12.77 -0.35
N HIS A 36 -8.58 -13.81 0.44
CA HIS A 36 -8.30 -15.17 -0.03
C HIS A 36 -8.97 -16.22 0.88
N GLY A 37 -8.92 -17.50 0.52
CA GLY A 37 -9.60 -18.57 1.25
C GLY A 37 -8.98 -18.98 2.59
N GLY A 38 -7.93 -18.29 3.05
CA GLY A 38 -7.21 -18.57 4.31
C GLY A 38 -7.47 -17.49 5.35
N ALA A 39 -6.59 -17.34 6.34
CA ALA A 39 -6.71 -16.31 7.38
C ALA A 39 -6.30 -14.90 6.90
N TRP A 40 -7.02 -14.37 5.89
CA TRP A 40 -6.68 -13.12 5.18
C TRP A 40 -6.89 -11.82 5.99
N ASP A 41 -7.74 -11.88 7.02
CA ASP A 41 -8.14 -10.70 7.82
C ASP A 41 -7.62 -10.79 9.27
N SER A 42 -6.39 -11.27 9.45
CA SER A 42 -5.81 -11.48 10.78
C SER A 42 -5.36 -10.17 11.45
N ARG A 43 -5.05 -9.13 10.65
CA ARG A 43 -4.75 -7.74 11.07
C ARG A 43 -5.76 -6.74 10.46
N PRO A 44 -7.02 -6.74 10.93
CA PRO A 44 -8.10 -5.97 10.32
C PRO A 44 -7.89 -4.44 10.34
N GLU A 45 -7.14 -3.91 11.29
CA GLU A 45 -6.99 -2.46 11.52
C GLU A 45 -5.71 -1.86 10.93
N ALA A 46 -4.71 -2.70 10.63
CA ALA A 46 -3.39 -2.27 10.20
C ALA A 46 -3.38 -1.35 8.97
N LEU A 47 -4.14 -1.68 7.91
CA LEU A 47 -4.13 -0.88 6.67
C LEU A 47 -4.89 0.44 6.80
N ARG A 48 -5.96 0.47 7.62
CA ARG A 48 -6.59 1.73 8.00
C ARG A 48 -5.60 2.61 8.75
N ARG A 49 -4.79 2.01 9.63
CA ARG A 49 -3.76 2.74 10.36
C ARG A 49 -2.62 3.23 9.45
N LEU A 50 -2.22 2.44 8.45
CA LEU A 50 -1.28 2.88 7.42
C LEU A 50 -1.80 4.13 6.71
N LEU A 51 -3.02 4.09 6.18
CA LEU A 51 -3.62 5.25 5.49
C LEU A 51 -3.67 6.47 6.42
N TRP A 52 -4.12 6.30 7.66
CA TRP A 52 -4.12 7.37 8.66
C TRP A 52 -2.75 8.00 8.91
N GLU A 53 -1.71 7.18 9.09
CA GLU A 53 -0.35 7.69 9.31
C GLU A 53 0.22 8.33 8.03
N ALA A 54 -0.06 7.78 6.85
CA ALA A 54 0.35 8.37 5.57
C ALA A 54 -0.29 9.75 5.36
N GLY A 55 -1.60 9.90 5.61
CA GLY A 55 -2.31 11.17 5.51
C GLY A 55 -1.84 12.21 6.54
N LYS A 56 -1.38 11.77 7.72
CA LYS A 56 -0.79 12.67 8.73
C LYS A 56 0.64 13.11 8.39
N ARG A 57 1.44 12.20 7.82
CA ARG A 57 2.89 12.36 7.67
C ARG A 57 3.28 12.93 6.29
N THR A 58 2.38 12.85 5.32
CA THR A 58 2.63 13.25 3.92
C THR A 58 1.52 14.20 3.44
N SER A 59 1.68 14.76 2.25
CA SER A 59 0.66 15.62 1.62
C SER A 59 -0.29 14.85 0.70
N ILE A 60 -0.22 13.52 0.65
CA ILE A 60 -1.10 12.73 -0.22
C ILE A 60 -2.51 12.68 0.39
N SER A 61 -3.53 12.86 -0.45
CA SER A 61 -4.91 12.64 -0.03
C SER A 61 -5.19 11.14 -0.01
N VAL A 62 -5.36 10.56 1.16
CA VAL A 62 -5.61 9.13 1.36
C VAL A 62 -7.09 8.81 1.56
N ALA A 63 -7.49 7.59 1.19
CA ALA A 63 -8.78 7.05 1.55
C ALA A 63 -8.90 6.89 3.08
N ARG A 64 -10.13 6.95 3.60
CA ARG A 64 -10.38 6.78 5.04
C ARG A 64 -10.09 5.35 5.52
N ASP A 65 -10.49 4.38 4.72
CA ASP A 65 -10.42 2.95 5.03
C ASP A 65 -9.80 2.20 3.85
N ALA A 66 -9.16 1.07 4.16
CA ALA A 66 -8.63 0.17 3.13
C ALA A 66 -9.77 -0.58 2.43
N ALA A 67 -9.66 -0.76 1.12
CA ALA A 67 -10.64 -1.52 0.36
C ALA A 67 -10.38 -3.02 0.54
N VAL A 68 -11.43 -3.81 0.77
CA VAL A 68 -11.33 -5.26 0.61
C VAL A 68 -11.34 -5.55 -0.89
N VAL A 69 -10.30 -6.24 -1.35
CA VAL A 69 -10.08 -6.58 -2.76
C VAL A 69 -10.21 -8.08 -2.94
N SER A 70 -10.94 -8.51 -3.97
CA SER A 70 -10.98 -9.91 -4.40
C SER A 70 -10.29 -10.09 -5.75
N LEU A 71 -9.72 -11.27 -6.00
CA LEU A 71 -9.29 -11.66 -7.35
C LEU A 71 -10.46 -12.14 -8.21
N ASP A 72 -11.64 -12.38 -7.65
CA ASP A 72 -12.84 -12.81 -8.37
C ASP A 72 -13.58 -11.62 -8.99
N GLU A 73 -13.57 -11.54 -10.32
CA GLU A 73 -14.14 -10.43 -11.10
C GLU A 73 -15.62 -10.16 -10.85
N ASP A 74 -16.38 -11.22 -10.57
CA ASP A 74 -17.83 -11.18 -10.53
C ASP A 74 -18.36 -10.69 -9.16
N THR A 75 -17.45 -10.27 -8.27
CA THR A 75 -17.75 -9.72 -6.94
C THR A 75 -17.58 -8.19 -6.90
N PRO A 76 -18.32 -7.47 -6.03
CA PRO A 76 -18.06 -6.05 -5.78
C PRO A 76 -16.60 -5.76 -5.42
N GLU A 77 -16.01 -6.56 -4.54
CA GLU A 77 -14.62 -6.47 -4.10
C GLU A 77 -13.62 -6.74 -5.25
N GLY A 78 -14.04 -7.54 -6.24
CA GLY A 78 -13.28 -7.78 -7.46
C GLY A 78 -13.09 -6.55 -8.33
N ARG A 79 -14.02 -5.59 -8.27
CA ARG A 79 -13.94 -4.33 -9.01
C ARG A 79 -12.95 -3.36 -8.39
N GLU A 80 -12.60 -3.54 -7.12
CA GLU A 80 -11.68 -2.65 -6.39
C GLU A 80 -10.21 -2.85 -6.81
N LEU A 81 -9.82 -4.04 -7.27
CA LEU A 81 -8.41 -4.39 -7.56
C LEU A 81 -7.67 -3.34 -8.40
N PHE A 82 -8.28 -2.87 -9.49
CA PHE A 82 -7.63 -1.95 -10.41
C PHE A 82 -7.68 -0.47 -9.97
N TRP A 83 -8.38 -0.18 -8.86
CA TRP A 83 -8.37 1.15 -8.23
C TRP A 83 -7.29 1.28 -7.15
N GLN A 84 -6.71 0.17 -6.68
CA GLN A 84 -5.74 0.18 -5.60
C GLN A 84 -4.32 0.11 -6.17
N PRO A 85 -3.52 1.19 -6.19
CA PRO A 85 -2.14 1.11 -6.69
C PRO A 85 -1.27 0.18 -5.83
N LEU A 86 -1.63 0.00 -4.56
CA LEU A 86 -0.98 -0.90 -3.62
C LEU A 86 -1.99 -1.89 -3.04
N VAL A 87 -1.70 -3.18 -3.15
CA VAL A 87 -2.48 -4.28 -2.59
C VAL A 87 -1.61 -5.08 -1.62
N PHE A 88 -2.13 -5.39 -0.44
CA PHE A 88 -1.50 -6.27 0.53
C PHE A 88 -2.10 -7.67 0.47
N LEU A 89 -1.25 -8.68 0.33
CA LEU A 89 -1.55 -10.08 0.57
C LEU A 89 -0.92 -10.49 1.89
N SER A 90 -1.76 -10.66 2.92
CA SER A 90 -1.32 -11.05 4.26
C SER A 90 -2.19 -12.20 4.76
N GLY A 91 -1.62 -13.05 5.62
CA GLY A 91 -2.38 -14.10 6.26
C GLY A 91 -1.55 -14.88 7.26
N GLU A 92 -2.15 -15.92 7.84
CA GLU A 92 -1.50 -16.85 8.75
C GLU A 92 -1.84 -18.29 8.33
N GLY A 93 -0.89 -19.21 8.48
CA GLY A 93 -1.11 -20.60 8.13
C GLY A 93 -1.26 -20.83 6.63
N GLU A 94 -2.04 -21.83 6.23
CA GLU A 94 -2.10 -22.21 4.82
C GLU A 94 -2.76 -21.13 3.94
N LEU A 95 -2.10 -20.79 2.81
CA LEU A 95 -2.70 -20.03 1.73
C LEU A 95 -3.24 -21.01 0.66
N PRO A 96 -4.58 -21.14 0.53
CA PRO A 96 -5.17 -21.96 -0.51
C PRO A 96 -4.77 -21.46 -1.91
N PRO A 97 -4.60 -22.37 -2.89
CA PRO A 97 -4.16 -22.00 -4.21
C PRO A 97 -5.18 -21.11 -4.93
N PHE A 98 -4.68 -20.13 -5.68
CA PHE A 98 -5.53 -19.31 -6.53
C PHE A 98 -5.93 -20.07 -7.80
N SER A 99 -7.13 -19.79 -8.30
CA SER A 99 -7.56 -20.29 -9.59
C SER A 99 -6.76 -19.65 -10.73
N ALA A 100 -6.75 -20.27 -11.91
CA ALA A 100 -6.07 -19.70 -13.08
C ALA A 100 -6.58 -18.29 -13.43
N ARG A 101 -7.89 -18.03 -13.30
CA ARG A 101 -8.49 -16.71 -13.55
C ARG A 101 -8.02 -15.67 -12.52
N GLN A 102 -7.93 -16.06 -11.25
CA GLN A 102 -7.42 -15.20 -10.18
C GLN A 102 -5.95 -14.83 -10.42
N ARG A 103 -5.11 -15.81 -10.78
CA ARG A 103 -3.70 -15.60 -11.12
C ARG A 103 -3.53 -14.64 -12.30
N ALA A 104 -4.27 -14.83 -13.38
CA ALA A 104 -4.23 -13.96 -14.55
C ALA A 104 -4.65 -12.51 -14.23
N ARG A 105 -5.63 -12.32 -13.32
CA ARG A 105 -6.06 -10.98 -12.88
C ARG A 105 -4.99 -10.30 -12.02
N LEU A 106 -4.35 -11.03 -11.12
CA LEU A 106 -3.24 -10.51 -10.32
C LEU A 106 -2.04 -10.16 -11.20
N GLU A 107 -1.68 -11.03 -12.15
CA GLU A 107 -0.63 -10.76 -13.14
C GLU A 107 -0.94 -9.46 -13.91
N ARG A 108 -2.18 -9.31 -14.38
CA ARG A 108 -2.63 -8.11 -15.08
C ARG A 108 -2.46 -6.86 -14.22
N HIS A 109 -2.87 -6.91 -12.96
CA HIS A 109 -2.69 -5.80 -12.02
C HIS A 109 -1.21 -5.41 -11.89
N LEU A 110 -0.32 -6.39 -11.73
CA LEU A 110 1.12 -6.20 -11.60
C LEU A 110 1.78 -5.69 -12.89
N ARG A 111 1.34 -6.14 -14.07
CA ARG A 111 1.90 -5.67 -15.35
C ARG A 111 1.46 -4.25 -15.70
N TYR A 112 0.28 -3.82 -15.27
CA TYR A 112 -0.28 -2.49 -15.57
C TYR A 112 -0.08 -1.45 -14.46
N GLY A 113 0.96 -1.61 -13.64
CA GLY A 113 1.41 -0.56 -12.70
C GLY A 113 1.03 -0.79 -11.24
N GLY A 114 0.15 -1.74 -10.93
CA GLY A 114 -0.16 -2.12 -9.57
C GLY A 114 1.02 -2.75 -8.82
N MET A 115 1.04 -2.62 -7.50
CA MET A 115 2.05 -3.20 -6.63
C MET A 115 1.41 -4.14 -5.62
N LEU A 116 2.01 -5.32 -5.43
CA LEU A 116 1.63 -6.27 -4.39
C LEU A 116 2.68 -6.28 -3.27
N VAL A 117 2.27 -6.07 -2.03
CA VAL A 117 3.08 -6.37 -0.85
C VAL A 117 2.55 -7.64 -0.21
N ILE A 118 3.39 -8.67 -0.17
CA ILE A 118 3.15 -9.89 0.59
C ILE A 118 3.72 -9.65 1.99
N ASP A 119 2.84 -9.62 2.98
CA ASP A 119 3.23 -9.46 4.39
C ASP A 119 2.99 -10.78 5.13
N ALA A 120 4.08 -11.47 5.44
CA ALA A 120 4.04 -12.76 6.10
C ALA A 120 4.42 -12.64 7.60
N PRO A 121 3.80 -13.45 8.48
CA PRO A 121 4.08 -13.43 9.91
C PRO A 121 5.53 -13.79 10.26
N SER A 122 6.13 -14.71 9.49
CA SER A 122 7.52 -15.13 9.61
C SER A 122 7.96 -15.89 8.35
N ALA A 123 9.26 -16.07 8.16
CA ALA A 123 9.78 -16.88 7.05
C ALA A 123 9.39 -18.36 7.12
N ALA A 124 9.14 -18.88 8.34
CA ALA A 124 8.79 -20.27 8.60
C ALA A 124 7.27 -20.56 8.50
N ASP A 125 6.44 -19.52 8.46
CA ASP A 125 4.98 -19.69 8.38
C ASP A 125 4.57 -20.35 7.05
N PRO A 126 3.61 -21.32 7.05
CA PRO A 126 3.10 -21.93 5.82
C PRO A 126 2.58 -20.92 4.78
N PHE A 127 2.12 -19.75 5.24
CA PHE A 127 1.66 -18.66 4.38
C PHE A 127 2.79 -18.19 3.46
N THR A 128 4.02 -18.06 3.98
CA THR A 128 5.19 -17.62 3.21
C THR A 128 5.47 -18.57 2.04
N ALA A 129 5.42 -19.88 2.29
CA ALA A 129 5.63 -20.88 1.25
C ALA A 129 4.48 -20.85 0.22
N GLY A 130 3.23 -20.74 0.69
CA GLY A 130 2.06 -20.63 -0.17
C GLY A 130 2.08 -19.38 -1.06
N ALA A 131 2.47 -18.22 -0.51
CA ALA A 131 2.55 -16.97 -1.25
C ALA A 131 3.66 -16.99 -2.30
N LYS A 132 4.83 -17.57 -1.98
CA LYS A 132 5.91 -17.79 -2.96
C LYS A 132 5.47 -18.73 -4.09
N ARG A 133 4.73 -19.80 -3.77
CA ARG A 133 4.15 -20.72 -4.76
C ARG A 133 3.17 -20.00 -5.70
N GLU A 134 2.22 -19.23 -5.16
CA GLU A 134 1.27 -18.49 -5.99
C GLU A 134 1.97 -17.43 -6.84
N LEU A 135 2.96 -16.72 -6.28
CA LEU A 135 3.74 -15.74 -7.03
C LEU A 135 4.46 -16.35 -8.23
N ALA A 136 5.08 -17.52 -8.06
CA ALA A 136 5.73 -18.23 -9.17
C ALA A 136 4.74 -18.63 -10.28
N ALA A 137 3.48 -18.89 -9.93
CA ALA A 137 2.41 -19.17 -10.89
C ALA A 137 1.81 -17.91 -11.54
N VAL A 138 1.80 -16.77 -10.83
CA VAL A 138 1.30 -15.48 -11.31
C VAL A 138 2.29 -14.79 -12.24
N LEU A 139 3.59 -14.90 -11.96
CA LEU A 139 4.67 -14.35 -12.77
C LEU A 139 5.70 -15.43 -13.12
N PRO A 140 5.37 -16.35 -14.05
CA PRO A 140 6.29 -17.42 -14.46
C PRO A 140 7.63 -16.87 -14.98
N GLY A 141 8.72 -17.53 -14.61
CA GLY A 141 10.07 -17.15 -15.03
C GLY A 141 10.67 -15.95 -14.29
N THR A 142 9.95 -15.36 -13.34
CA THR A 142 10.52 -14.34 -12.46
C THR A 142 11.19 -14.97 -11.24
N THR A 143 12.08 -14.21 -10.60
CA THR A 143 12.79 -14.65 -9.40
C THR A 143 12.62 -13.61 -8.32
N LEU A 144 12.25 -14.06 -7.13
CA LEU A 144 12.20 -13.24 -5.93
C LEU A 144 13.64 -13.03 -5.42
N ARG A 145 14.12 -11.79 -5.43
CA ARG A 145 15.50 -11.44 -5.05
C ARG A 145 15.50 -10.54 -3.83
N ALA A 146 16.47 -10.68 -2.95
CA ALA A 146 16.67 -9.72 -1.87
C ALA A 146 16.96 -8.34 -2.47
N LEU A 147 16.28 -7.32 -1.98
CA LEU A 147 16.54 -5.93 -2.33
C LEU A 147 17.82 -5.47 -1.65
N ASP A 148 18.62 -4.72 -2.40
CA ASP A 148 19.76 -3.99 -1.85
C ASP A 148 19.28 -2.91 -0.87
N GLY A 149 20.07 -2.64 0.18
CA GLY A 149 19.78 -1.60 1.17
C GLY A 149 19.75 -0.19 0.57
N GLU A 150 20.37 0.01 -0.60
CA GLU A 150 20.32 1.28 -1.35
C GLU A 150 19.09 1.41 -2.27
N HIS A 151 18.24 0.38 -2.36
CA HIS A 151 17.06 0.39 -3.22
C HIS A 151 16.11 1.56 -2.88
N VAL A 152 15.47 2.13 -3.90
CA VAL A 152 14.62 3.33 -3.76
C VAL A 152 13.51 3.20 -2.72
N ILE A 153 12.94 2.00 -2.52
CA ILE A 153 11.94 1.72 -1.48
C ILE A 153 12.42 2.17 -0.09
N PHE A 154 13.69 1.97 0.26
CA PHE A 154 14.21 2.37 1.57
C PHE A 154 14.44 3.87 1.72
N LYS A 155 14.27 4.63 0.64
CA LYS A 155 14.40 6.09 0.60
C LYS A 155 13.19 6.82 0.00
N SER A 156 12.10 6.14 -0.38
CA SER A 156 10.91 6.71 -1.05
C SER A 156 10.22 7.84 -0.27
N PHE A 157 10.28 7.85 1.06
CA PHE A 157 9.84 9.00 1.87
C PHE A 157 10.78 9.23 3.05
N TYR A 158 10.87 8.24 3.95
CA TYR A 158 11.86 8.12 5.01
C TYR A 158 13.12 7.43 4.51
N LEU A 159 14.24 7.66 5.20
CA LEU A 159 15.46 6.87 5.06
C LEU A 159 15.40 5.72 6.07
N LEU A 160 15.59 4.51 5.58
CA LEU A 160 15.62 3.27 6.35
C LEU A 160 16.82 2.43 5.92
N ASP A 161 17.35 1.65 6.86
CA ASP A 161 18.54 0.83 6.61
C ASP A 161 18.19 -0.64 6.26
N GLY A 162 16.91 -1.01 6.31
CA GLY A 162 16.47 -2.36 5.99
C GLY A 162 14.99 -2.61 6.29
N ALA A 163 14.58 -3.87 6.12
CA ALA A 163 13.25 -4.35 6.43
C ALA A 163 12.99 -4.38 7.94
N VAL A 164 11.76 -4.08 8.33
CA VAL A 164 11.33 -4.00 9.72
C VAL A 164 9.82 -4.18 9.80
N GLY A 165 9.34 -4.89 10.80
CA GLY A 165 7.92 -5.06 11.08
C GLY A 165 7.69 -5.27 12.57
N ARG A 166 6.72 -6.11 12.94
CA ARG A 166 6.56 -6.55 14.33
C ARG A 166 7.78 -7.32 14.81
N THR A 167 8.41 -8.10 13.93
CA THR A 167 9.71 -8.71 14.16
C THR A 167 10.79 -8.07 13.29
N ARG A 168 12.04 -8.46 13.50
CA ARG A 168 13.20 -7.98 12.75
C ARG A 168 14.16 -9.11 12.40
N ASP A 169 13.60 -10.30 12.15
CA ASP A 169 14.38 -11.52 11.95
C ASP A 169 15.06 -11.55 10.58
N ASP A 170 14.47 -10.90 9.57
CA ASP A 170 15.07 -10.72 8.25
C ASP A 170 15.31 -9.23 7.96
N ALA A 171 16.57 -8.86 7.67
CA ALA A 171 16.92 -7.49 7.32
C ALA A 171 16.49 -7.11 5.89
N HIS A 172 16.11 -8.07 5.05
CA HIS A 172 15.81 -7.85 3.64
C HIS A 172 14.32 -7.79 3.37
N LEU A 173 13.96 -6.92 2.43
CA LEU A 173 12.77 -7.12 1.62
C LEU A 173 13.17 -7.93 0.40
N TYR A 174 12.29 -8.78 -0.10
CA TYR A 174 12.50 -9.44 -1.37
C TYR A 174 11.56 -8.86 -2.41
N ALA A 175 11.99 -8.77 -3.67
CA ALA A 175 11.16 -8.24 -4.73
C ALA A 175 11.18 -9.10 -5.99
N VAL A 176 10.12 -8.95 -6.78
CA VAL A 176 10.10 -9.32 -8.19
C VAL A 176 9.97 -8.05 -9.01
N ASP A 177 10.94 -7.86 -9.90
CA ASP A 177 10.93 -6.78 -10.88
C ASP A 177 10.04 -7.12 -12.07
N VAL A 178 9.16 -6.19 -12.40
CA VAL A 178 8.34 -6.23 -13.63
C VAL A 178 8.49 -4.89 -14.32
N ALA A 179 9.04 -4.89 -15.53
CA ALA A 179 9.28 -3.68 -16.33
C ALA A 179 10.10 -2.60 -15.59
N GLY A 180 11.17 -3.02 -14.88
CA GLY A 180 12.12 -2.10 -14.25
C GLY A 180 11.69 -1.53 -12.90
N ARG A 181 10.59 -2.02 -12.31
CA ARG A 181 10.14 -1.64 -10.97
C ARG A 181 9.86 -2.88 -10.11
N ALA A 182 10.01 -2.73 -8.80
CA ALA A 182 9.62 -3.74 -7.82
C ALA A 182 8.09 -3.83 -7.74
N ALA A 183 7.48 -4.64 -8.61
CA ALA A 183 6.03 -4.80 -8.70
C ALA A 183 5.48 -5.69 -7.58
N VAL A 184 6.30 -6.59 -7.05
CA VAL A 184 5.97 -7.41 -5.87
C VAL A 184 7.05 -7.22 -4.84
N VAL A 185 6.68 -7.06 -3.58
CA VAL A 185 7.58 -7.05 -2.43
C VAL A 185 7.09 -8.07 -1.41
N LEU A 186 8.00 -8.88 -0.87
CA LEU A 186 7.75 -9.80 0.23
C LEU A 186 8.51 -9.32 1.47
N SER A 187 7.78 -9.21 2.58
CA SER A 187 8.30 -9.05 3.94
C SER A 187 7.92 -10.26 4.77
N THR A 188 8.85 -10.74 5.61
CA THR A 188 8.63 -11.84 6.56
C THR A 188 8.71 -11.38 8.02
N ASN A 189 8.54 -10.08 8.26
CA ASN A 189 8.68 -9.46 9.57
C ASN A 189 7.33 -9.06 10.20
N ASP A 190 6.19 -9.52 9.67
CA ASP A 190 4.84 -9.16 10.11
C ASP A 190 4.65 -7.63 10.23
N LEU A 191 4.81 -6.93 9.10
CA LEU A 191 4.70 -5.47 9.02
C LEU A 191 3.32 -5.02 9.50
N LEU A 192 2.24 -5.65 9.02
CA LEU A 192 0.89 -5.30 9.42
C LEU A 192 0.64 -5.59 10.90
N GLY A 193 1.28 -6.60 11.49
CA GLY A 193 1.27 -6.84 12.93
C GLY A 193 1.74 -5.64 13.75
N ALA A 194 2.77 -4.92 13.30
CA ALA A 194 3.24 -3.72 14.00
C ALA A 194 2.25 -2.55 13.94
N LEU A 195 1.43 -2.49 12.89
CA LEU A 195 0.44 -1.43 12.65
C LEU A 195 -0.92 -1.73 13.29
N GLU A 196 -1.15 -2.97 13.71
CA GLU A 196 -2.43 -3.47 14.18
C GLU A 196 -2.81 -2.90 15.55
N ARG A 197 -4.08 -2.48 15.66
CA ARG A 197 -4.68 -2.01 16.91
C ARG A 197 -5.89 -2.84 17.26
N ASP A 198 -6.18 -2.92 18.55
CA ASP A 198 -7.43 -3.46 19.06
C ASP A 198 -8.57 -2.43 18.96
N ARG A 199 -9.78 -2.83 19.39
CA ARG A 199 -10.97 -1.97 19.39
C ARG A 199 -10.92 -0.84 20.42
N PHE A 200 -10.01 -0.91 21.38
CA PHE A 200 -9.79 0.10 22.41
C PHE A 200 -8.71 1.11 22.01
N GLY A 201 -8.05 0.90 20.88
CA GLY A 201 -7.02 1.79 20.33
C GLY A 201 -5.60 1.46 20.80
N THR A 202 -5.42 0.37 21.55
CA THR A 202 -4.12 -0.14 22.01
C THR A 202 -3.45 -0.94 20.90
N TRP A 203 -2.12 -1.03 20.91
CA TRP A 203 -1.40 -1.93 20.02
C TRP A 203 -1.77 -3.38 20.33
N ARG A 204 -2.15 -4.14 19.31
CA ARG A 204 -2.57 -5.54 19.51
C ARG A 204 -1.39 -6.47 19.74
N PHE A 205 -0.24 -6.12 19.15
CA PHE A 205 0.97 -6.91 19.24
C PHE A 205 2.16 -6.03 19.59
N ASP A 206 3.05 -6.55 20.42
CA ASP A 206 4.33 -5.94 20.73
C ASP A 206 5.32 -6.12 19.57
N CYS A 207 6.17 -5.11 19.38
CA CYS A 207 7.26 -5.18 18.42
C CYS A 207 8.53 -5.63 19.14
N GLU A 208 9.20 -6.63 18.61
CA GLU A 208 10.40 -7.20 19.19
C GLU A 208 11.55 -7.21 18.16
N PRO A 209 12.79 -6.91 18.57
CA PRO A 209 13.23 -6.69 19.95
C PRO A 209 13.11 -5.23 20.45
N ASP A 210 12.94 -4.23 19.57
CA ASP A 210 13.16 -2.82 19.95
C ASP A 210 11.88 -2.04 20.33
N GLY A 211 10.76 -2.72 20.59
CA GLY A 211 9.53 -2.11 21.10
C GLY A 211 8.96 -1.01 20.19
N ASP A 212 8.51 0.09 20.79
CA ASP A 212 7.86 1.19 20.06
C ASP A 212 8.78 1.91 19.07
N ALA A 213 10.11 1.89 19.30
CA ALA A 213 11.06 2.46 18.34
C ALA A 213 11.03 1.68 17.02
N GLN A 214 10.98 0.35 17.11
CA GLN A 214 10.81 -0.53 15.94
C GLN A 214 9.44 -0.33 15.28
N ARG A 215 8.37 -0.16 16.07
CA ARG A 215 7.04 0.12 15.55
C ARG A 215 7.01 1.40 14.71
N GLU A 216 7.72 2.45 15.15
CA GLU A 216 7.86 3.68 14.38
C GLU A 216 8.60 3.45 13.06
N LEU A 217 9.65 2.60 13.05
CA LEU A 217 10.33 2.23 11.80
C LEU A 217 9.42 1.40 10.87
N ALA A 218 8.59 0.51 11.42
CA ALA A 218 7.57 -0.21 10.65
C ALA A 218 6.55 0.73 10.00
N PHE A 219 6.09 1.76 10.71
CA PHE A 219 5.25 2.81 10.12
C PHE A 219 5.95 3.53 8.97
N ARG A 220 7.23 3.86 9.14
CA ARG A 220 8.02 4.51 8.07
C ARG A 220 8.19 3.61 6.86
N LEU A 221 8.41 2.30 7.06
CA LEU A 221 8.51 1.34 5.96
C LEU A 221 7.20 1.22 5.20
N ALA A 222 6.08 1.11 5.92
CA ALA A 222 4.76 1.03 5.30
C ALA A 222 4.43 2.31 4.50
N VAL A 223 4.78 3.50 5.02
CA VAL A 223 4.64 4.77 4.27
C VAL A 223 5.57 4.79 3.05
N ASN A 224 6.80 4.30 3.16
CA ASN A 224 7.70 4.20 2.02
C ASN A 224 7.14 3.30 0.91
N LEU A 225 6.57 2.14 1.25
CA LEU A 225 5.92 1.24 0.29
C LEU A 225 4.76 1.93 -0.43
N LEU A 226 3.92 2.67 0.32
CA LEU A 226 2.82 3.45 -0.27
C LEU A 226 3.32 4.56 -1.21
N MET A 227 4.37 5.27 -0.80
CA MET A 227 4.95 6.34 -1.62
C MET A 227 5.67 5.78 -2.85
N TYR A 228 6.31 4.62 -2.73
CA TYR A 228 6.88 3.92 -3.88
C TYR A 228 5.79 3.44 -4.84
N ALA A 229 4.70 2.86 -4.35
CA ALA A 229 3.60 2.42 -5.21
C ALA A 229 2.92 3.57 -5.98
N THR A 230 2.86 4.77 -5.38
CA THR A 230 2.17 5.93 -5.98
C THR A 230 3.08 6.87 -6.77
N CYS A 231 4.37 6.91 -6.49
CA CYS A 231 5.33 7.82 -7.13
C CYS A 231 6.51 7.11 -7.81
N LEU A 232 6.58 5.78 -7.72
CA LEU A 232 7.65 4.93 -8.25
C LEU A 232 9.05 5.45 -7.86
N ASP A 233 9.85 5.77 -8.87
CA ASP A 233 11.26 6.09 -8.85
C ASP A 233 11.55 7.59 -8.89
N TYR A 234 10.58 8.46 -8.55
CA TYR A 234 10.79 9.92 -8.56
C TYR A 234 12.00 10.42 -7.75
N LYS A 235 12.56 9.59 -6.85
CA LYS A 235 13.78 9.89 -6.07
C LYS A 235 15.08 9.40 -6.69
N GLU A 236 15.02 8.59 -7.74
CA GLU A 236 16.18 8.26 -8.57
C GLU A 236 16.45 9.34 -9.63
N ASP A 237 15.51 10.28 -9.83
CA ASP A 237 15.75 11.48 -10.62
C ASP A 237 16.99 12.23 -10.12
N GLN A 238 17.92 12.50 -11.04
CA GLN A 238 19.26 13.08 -10.76
C GLN A 238 19.22 14.35 -9.90
N VAL A 239 18.10 15.07 -9.93
CA VAL A 239 17.86 16.30 -9.16
C VAL A 239 17.90 16.05 -7.64
N HIS A 240 17.52 14.87 -7.16
CA HIS A 240 17.37 14.60 -5.73
C HIS A 240 18.57 13.90 -5.06
N ILE A 241 19.46 13.30 -5.84
CA ILE A 241 20.63 12.56 -5.33
C ILE A 241 21.51 13.41 -4.40
N PRO A 242 21.88 14.67 -4.71
CA PRO A 242 22.73 15.48 -3.83
C PRO A 242 22.12 15.73 -2.45
N PHE A 243 20.79 15.89 -2.38
CA PHE A 243 20.07 16.15 -1.12
C PHE A 243 19.99 14.90 -0.25
N ILE A 244 19.77 13.72 -0.84
CA ILE A 244 19.77 12.43 -0.14
C ILE A 244 21.14 12.16 0.48
N MET A 245 22.22 12.36 -0.28
CA MET A 245 23.60 12.14 0.20
C MET A 245 23.96 13.07 1.37
N LYS A 246 23.47 14.32 1.36
CA LYS A 246 23.68 15.26 2.47
C LYS A 246 22.99 14.81 3.77
N LYS A 247 21.86 14.13 3.66
CA LYS A 247 21.09 13.64 4.80
C LYS A 247 21.64 12.33 5.38
N LYS A 248 22.22 11.45 4.55
CA LYS A 248 22.94 10.24 5.00
C LYS A 248 24.25 10.53 5.76
N ARG A 249 24.88 11.69 5.55
CA ARG A 249 26.12 12.10 6.24
C ARG A 249 25.89 12.72 7.63
N ARG A 250 24.65 12.89 8.07
CA ARG A 250 24.29 13.44 9.37
C ARG A 250 23.70 12.35 10.24
#